data_AF-A0AAD7FP37-F1
#
_entry.id   AF-A0AAD7FP37-F1
#
_cell.length_a   1.000
_cell.length_b   1.000
_cell.length_c   1.000
_cell.angle_alpha   90.00
_cell.angle_beta   90.00
_cell.angle_gamma   90.00
#
_symmetry.space_group_name_H-M   'P 1'
#
loop_
_entity.id
_entity.type
_entity.pdbx_description
1 polymer ?
#
loop_
_entity_poly.entity_id
_entity_poly.type
_entity_poly.pdbx_seq_one_letter_code
_entity_poly.pdbx_strand_id
1 'polypeptide(L)'
;MHSFQRSFPTHASTLAPGHPYPFTDTSRTSCTVHYTEFRGMGPPSPDFGTVGDVYIDLNSRMHALYWCDRAGNAGARQWRRWLAVLVDRAPLHRYLVAHPWARNPETSDLFLWADPGSVSWTSKDAVCASRNEMTRRNIAPLVPGVIPDVAALISQILHWMLEGEQSSKPRRERRMGGPAPQHPDAGGASRPTGRYPIPAATLPLDGPTRPSYASHGGQHPPDVFGPPQTALPGPVSYEERCNQALDGMQRALKAEQKSKQELRLKARELASVKKKEKEAIGMSYLYQKREQELVAALAAAEQRSSAELQEIRATTSALQRKAQITRQDTQSAIEQVRRSEEELAAIQREISNLQSRISHH
;
A
#
# COMPACT_ATOMS: atom_id res chain seq x y z
N MET A 1 15.48 -13.32 25.31
CA MET A 1 15.19 -12.18 24.44
C MET A 1 16.34 -12.02 23.46
N HIS A 2 16.06 -12.00 22.17
CA HIS A 2 17.06 -11.75 21.13
C HIS A 2 17.02 -10.28 20.73
N SER A 3 18.16 -9.74 20.29
CA SER A 3 18.24 -8.38 19.76
C SER A 3 18.96 -8.39 18.42
N PHE A 4 18.47 -7.59 17.49
CA PHE A 4 19.02 -7.44 16.15
C PHE A 4 19.20 -5.94 15.89
N GLN A 5 20.42 -5.55 15.53
CA GLN A 5 20.67 -4.17 15.14
C GLN A 5 20.20 -3.98 13.69
N ARG A 6 19.34 -3.00 13.48
CA ARG A 6 18.76 -2.64 12.19
C ARG A 6 19.10 -1.19 11.87
N SER A 7 18.87 -0.81 10.62
CA SER A 7 19.04 0.56 10.19
C SER A 7 18.13 0.89 9.01
N PHE A 8 17.75 2.16 8.89
CA PHE A 8 17.02 2.67 7.73
C PHE A 8 17.60 4.00 7.25
N PRO A 9 17.57 4.28 5.94
CA PRO A 9 17.96 5.58 5.41
C PRO A 9 16.83 6.60 5.58
N THR A 10 17.16 7.83 5.92
CA THR A 10 16.21 8.97 5.94
C THR A 10 16.93 10.30 5.69
N HIS A 11 16.18 11.40 5.62
CA HIS A 11 16.75 12.74 5.45
C HIS A 11 16.86 13.45 6.80
N ALA A 12 17.91 14.24 7.04
CA ALA A 12 18.05 14.98 8.30
C ALA A 12 16.86 15.92 8.56
N SER A 13 16.23 16.44 7.51
CA SER A 13 15.08 17.34 7.58
C SER A 13 13.78 16.68 8.04
N THR A 14 13.66 15.35 7.97
CA THR A 14 12.47 14.61 8.43
C THR A 14 12.48 14.37 9.93
N LEU A 15 13.63 14.52 10.59
CA LEU A 15 13.80 14.32 12.02
C LEU A 15 13.62 15.64 12.80
N ALA A 16 13.08 15.54 14.00
CA ALA A 16 12.90 16.66 14.91
C ALA A 16 14.27 17.15 15.43
N PRO A 17 14.42 18.47 15.69
CA PRO A 17 15.62 19.00 16.34
C PRO A 17 15.90 18.27 17.67
N GLY A 18 17.17 17.94 17.93
CA GLY A 18 17.59 17.26 19.16
C GLY A 18 17.38 15.74 19.18
N HIS A 19 17.16 15.10 18.02
CA HIS A 19 17.16 13.63 17.95
C HIS A 19 18.52 13.04 18.35
N PRO A 20 18.57 11.83 18.94
CA PRO A 20 19.80 11.24 19.45
C PRO A 20 20.67 10.59 18.35
N TYR A 21 20.15 10.45 17.14
CA TYR A 21 20.85 9.70 16.09
C TYR A 21 22.08 10.45 15.55
N PRO A 22 23.24 9.79 15.46
CA PRO A 22 24.43 10.37 14.85
C PRO A 22 24.25 10.48 13.34
N PHE A 23 24.65 11.62 12.77
CA PHE A 23 24.75 11.76 11.32
C PHE A 23 26.05 11.10 10.85
N THR A 24 25.98 9.83 10.46
CA THR A 24 27.10 9.17 9.76
C THR A 24 27.11 9.66 8.30
N ASP A 25 27.88 10.72 8.09
CA ASP A 25 27.95 11.52 6.87
C ASP A 25 28.46 10.71 5.66
N THR A 26 27.62 10.59 4.62
CA THR A 26 28.06 10.26 3.24
C THR A 26 27.39 11.16 2.20
N SER A 27 26.34 11.90 2.56
CA SER A 27 25.83 13.03 1.80
C SER A 27 25.09 13.97 2.75
N ARG A 28 25.25 15.29 2.60
CA ARG A 28 24.61 16.31 3.46
C ARG A 28 23.09 16.22 3.55
N THR A 29 22.45 15.39 2.73
CA THR A 29 21.00 15.24 2.65
C THR A 29 20.48 13.93 3.22
N SER A 30 21.30 12.87 3.34
CA SER A 30 20.86 11.54 3.79
C SER A 30 21.61 11.07 5.03
N CYS A 31 20.89 10.47 5.99
CA CYS A 31 21.46 9.85 7.18
C CYS A 31 20.91 8.44 7.36
N THR A 32 21.67 7.60 8.05
CA THR A 32 21.26 6.24 8.41
C THR A 32 20.94 6.21 9.89
N VAL A 33 19.70 5.88 10.23
CA VAL A 33 19.25 5.77 11.61
C VAL A 33 19.30 4.32 12.03
N HIS A 34 19.98 4.04 13.13
CA HIS A 34 20.03 2.71 13.74
C HIS A 34 18.94 2.55 14.79
N TYR A 35 18.34 1.36 14.84
CA TYR A 35 17.40 0.96 15.88
C TYR A 35 17.62 -0.52 16.22
N THR A 36 17.16 -0.92 17.40
CA THR A 36 17.23 -2.30 17.84
C THR A 36 15.86 -2.94 17.68
N GLU A 37 15.83 -4.09 17.03
CA GLU A 37 14.69 -4.99 16.99
C GLU A 37 14.87 -6.05 18.07
N PHE A 38 13.97 -6.08 19.04
CA PHE A 38 13.92 -7.08 20.10
C PHE A 38 12.91 -8.17 19.76
N ARG A 39 13.20 -9.41 20.16
CA ARG A 39 12.26 -10.53 20.06
C ARG A 39 12.17 -11.29 21.38
N GLY A 40 10.96 -11.53 21.86
CA GLY A 40 10.71 -12.20 23.13
C GLY A 40 9.32 -12.80 23.22
N MET A 41 8.99 -13.37 24.38
CA MET A 41 7.69 -13.98 24.65
C MET A 41 6.92 -13.08 25.62
N GLY A 42 5.74 -12.61 25.20
CA GLY A 42 4.93 -11.66 25.95
C GLY A 42 5.28 -10.19 25.68
N PRO A 43 4.51 -9.26 26.27
CA PRO A 43 4.71 -7.83 26.09
C PRO A 43 6.08 -7.36 26.65
N PRO A 44 6.70 -6.34 26.04
CA PRO A 44 7.99 -5.84 26.49
C PRO A 44 7.90 -5.16 27.87
N SER A 45 8.94 -5.33 28.69
CA SER A 45 9.11 -4.57 29.94
C SER A 45 9.43 -3.09 29.64
N PRO A 46 8.92 -2.14 30.44
CA PRO A 46 9.27 -0.73 30.33
C PRO A 46 10.74 -0.41 30.65
N ASP A 47 11.48 -1.37 31.21
CA ASP A 47 12.84 -1.17 31.74
C ASP A 47 13.95 -1.28 30.67
N PHE A 48 13.61 -1.54 29.40
CA PHE A 48 14.59 -1.58 28.32
C PHE A 48 14.08 -0.93 27.03
N GLY A 49 15.01 -0.77 26.08
CA GLY A 49 14.78 -0.14 24.78
C GLY A 49 15.07 1.35 24.79
N THR A 50 15.27 1.86 23.59
CA THR A 50 15.46 3.28 23.27
C THR A 50 14.30 3.74 22.38
N VAL A 51 13.93 5.01 22.45
CA VAL A 51 12.89 5.58 21.59
C VAL A 51 13.19 5.31 20.11
N GLY A 52 12.24 4.72 19.40
CA GLY A 52 12.38 4.26 18.01
C GLY A 52 12.73 2.76 17.86
N ASP A 53 13.12 2.07 18.94
CA ASP A 53 13.29 0.62 18.92
C ASP A 53 11.95 -0.10 18.73
N VAL A 54 12.02 -1.33 18.24
CA VAL A 54 10.84 -2.17 17.97
C VAL A 54 10.95 -3.48 18.74
N TYR A 55 9.83 -4.04 19.16
CA TYR A 55 9.77 -5.33 19.86
C TYR A 55 8.71 -6.22 19.24
N ILE A 56 9.08 -7.45 18.92
CA ILE A 56 8.20 -8.49 18.39
C ILE A 56 7.92 -9.50 19.50
N ASP A 57 6.67 -9.58 19.91
CA ASP A 57 6.16 -10.65 20.75
C ASP A 57 5.92 -11.90 19.90
N LEU A 58 6.66 -12.97 20.23
CA LEU A 58 6.65 -14.27 19.57
C LEU A 58 5.66 -15.26 20.20
N ASN A 59 4.69 -14.78 20.98
CA ASN A 59 3.65 -15.63 21.53
C ASN A 59 2.90 -16.39 20.41
N SER A 60 2.93 -17.73 20.50
CA SER A 60 2.40 -18.63 19.48
C SER A 60 0.91 -18.46 19.19
N ARG A 61 0.16 -17.87 20.12
CA ARG A 61 -1.27 -17.60 19.94
C ARG A 61 -1.55 -16.30 19.19
N MET A 62 -0.69 -15.30 19.34
CA MET A 62 -0.90 -13.97 18.78
C MET A 62 0.42 -13.20 18.78
N HIS A 63 1.08 -13.15 17.63
CA HIS A 63 2.25 -12.29 17.50
C HIS A 63 1.79 -10.83 17.59
N ALA A 64 2.61 -9.99 18.21
CA ALA A 64 2.33 -8.58 18.33
C ALA A 64 3.60 -7.76 18.09
N LEU A 65 3.43 -6.60 17.47
CA LEU A 65 4.51 -5.65 17.24
C LEU A 65 4.32 -4.44 18.16
N TYR A 66 5.40 -4.04 18.79
CA TYR A 66 5.48 -2.88 19.66
C TYR A 66 6.58 -1.96 19.16
N TRP A 67 6.46 -0.68 19.48
CA TRP A 67 7.50 0.32 19.26
C TRP A 67 7.70 1.15 20.52
N CYS A 68 8.92 1.58 20.75
CA CYS A 68 9.28 2.37 21.92
C CYS A 68 9.02 3.85 21.61
N ASP A 69 7.98 4.40 22.22
CA ASP A 69 7.58 5.79 22.09
C ASP A 69 8.20 6.67 23.18
N ARG A 70 8.24 7.97 22.91
CA ARG A 70 8.57 9.01 23.88
C ARG A 70 7.30 9.34 24.67
N ALA A 71 7.24 8.95 25.94
CA ALA A 71 6.13 9.29 26.82
C ALA A 71 6.24 10.76 27.27
N GLY A 72 5.62 11.65 26.50
CA GLY A 72 5.35 13.05 26.87
C GLY A 72 6.56 13.85 27.37
N ASN A 73 6.27 14.89 28.17
CA ASN A 73 7.26 15.87 28.64
C ASN A 73 8.30 15.31 29.63
N ALA A 74 8.05 14.14 30.22
CA ALA A 74 8.94 13.56 31.23
C ALA A 74 10.12 12.76 30.63
N GLY A 75 10.16 12.57 29.30
CA GLY A 75 11.22 11.80 28.64
C GLY A 75 11.21 10.30 29.00
N ALA A 76 10.19 9.83 29.72
CA ALA A 76 10.02 8.42 30.02
C ALA A 76 9.75 7.65 28.71
N ARG A 77 10.29 6.45 28.59
CA ARG A 77 10.04 5.56 27.46
C ARG A 77 8.77 4.74 27.71
N GLN A 78 7.99 4.50 26.66
CA GLN A 78 6.81 3.64 26.75
C GLN A 78 6.72 2.75 25.52
N TRP A 79 6.63 1.44 25.73
CA TRP A 79 6.29 0.52 24.67
C TRP A 79 4.81 0.63 24.31
N ARG A 80 4.53 0.87 23.03
CA ARG A 80 3.17 0.95 22.50
C ARG A 80 2.94 -0.16 21.50
N ARG A 81 1.80 -0.85 21.64
CA ARG A 81 1.39 -1.87 20.69
C ARG A 81 0.99 -1.21 19.38
N TRP A 82 1.49 -1.74 18.28
CA TRP A 82 1.09 -1.30 16.95
C TRP A 82 -0.31 -1.85 16.65
N LEU A 83 -1.27 -0.95 16.50
CA LEU A 83 -2.70 -1.24 16.27
C LEU A 83 -3.24 -0.55 15.02
N ALA A 84 -2.37 -0.07 14.14
CA ALA A 84 -2.74 0.77 13.01
C ALA A 84 -2.36 0.06 11.70
N VAL A 85 -3.33 -0.29 10.87
CA VAL A 85 -3.07 -0.86 9.54
C VAL A 85 -3.64 0.07 8.50
N LEU A 86 -2.90 0.19 7.40
CA LEU A 86 -3.25 0.97 6.23
C LEU A 86 -4.62 0.54 5.69
N VAL A 87 -5.61 1.41 5.87
CA VAL A 87 -6.75 1.50 4.95
C VAL A 87 -6.28 2.42 3.83
N ASP A 88 -6.67 2.20 2.57
CA ASP A 88 -6.33 3.03 1.39
C ASP A 88 -6.88 4.48 1.46
N ARG A 89 -6.84 5.10 2.64
CA ARG A 89 -7.44 6.38 3.00
C ARG A 89 -6.33 7.34 3.36
N ALA A 90 -6.28 8.45 2.62
CA ALA A 90 -5.57 9.63 3.08
C ALA A 90 -6.37 10.31 4.21
N PRO A 91 -5.71 10.94 5.20
CA PRO A 91 -4.26 11.06 5.34
C PRO A 91 -3.63 9.92 6.18
N LEU A 92 -2.45 9.44 5.75
CA LEU A 92 -1.81 8.25 6.31
C LEU A 92 -1.40 8.37 7.78
N HIS A 93 -1.08 9.57 8.27
CA HIS A 93 -0.72 9.80 9.68
C HIS A 93 -1.82 9.39 10.67
N ARG A 94 -3.07 9.22 10.20
CA ARG A 94 -4.18 8.71 11.02
C ARG A 94 -4.17 7.19 11.19
N TYR A 95 -3.47 6.49 10.29
CA TYR A 95 -3.50 5.03 10.18
C TYR A 95 -2.12 4.38 10.28
N LEU A 96 -1.06 5.17 10.27
CA LEU A 96 0.33 4.73 10.43
C LEU A 96 0.99 5.39 11.62
N VAL A 97 1.86 4.64 12.27
CA VAL A 97 2.67 5.13 13.38
C VAL A 97 3.86 5.90 12.80
N ALA A 98 3.86 7.22 12.97
CA ALA A 98 5.02 8.04 12.64
C ALA A 98 6.19 7.74 13.60
N HIS A 99 7.41 7.86 13.10
CA HIS A 99 8.60 7.71 13.95
C HIS A 99 8.58 8.72 15.11
N PRO A 100 8.93 8.33 16.35
CA PRO A 100 8.85 9.23 17.52
C PRO A 100 9.71 10.50 17.42
N TRP A 101 10.78 10.44 16.63
CA TRP A 101 11.62 11.58 16.29
C TRP A 101 11.29 12.23 14.94
N ALA A 102 10.14 11.94 14.33
CA ALA A 102 9.69 12.66 13.15
C ALA A 102 9.40 14.13 13.49
N ARG A 103 9.84 15.06 12.63
CA ARG A 103 9.73 16.50 12.87
C ARG A 103 8.29 16.97 13.07
N ASN A 104 7.38 16.43 12.28
CA ASN A 104 5.95 16.64 12.41
C ASN A 104 5.26 15.30 12.06
N PRO A 105 4.52 14.67 12.99
CA PRO A 105 3.81 13.42 12.72
C PRO A 105 2.82 13.50 11.56
N GLU A 106 2.15 14.65 11.37
CA GLU A 106 1.12 14.82 10.35
C GLU A 106 1.68 14.89 8.93
N THR A 107 2.89 15.43 8.80
CA THR A 107 3.62 15.59 7.54
C THR A 107 4.84 14.66 7.46
N SER A 108 4.95 13.70 8.39
CA SER A 108 6.06 12.76 8.41
C SER A 108 6.04 11.90 7.17
N ASP A 109 7.22 11.61 6.63
CA ASP A 109 7.42 10.58 5.62
C ASP A 109 8.24 9.42 6.20
N LEU A 110 8.06 9.14 7.49
CA LEU A 110 8.74 8.08 8.18
C LEU A 110 7.78 7.36 9.12
N PHE A 111 7.42 6.14 8.74
CA PHE A 111 6.40 5.33 9.37
C PHE A 111 6.91 3.95 9.73
N LEU A 112 6.41 3.39 10.84
CA LEU A 112 6.65 1.98 11.17
C LEU A 112 5.89 1.10 10.18
N TRP A 113 6.61 0.15 9.57
CA TRP A 113 6.05 -0.80 8.64
C TRP A 113 6.58 -2.21 8.88
N ALA A 114 5.73 -3.20 8.62
CA ALA A 114 6.05 -4.62 8.70
C ALA A 114 5.51 -5.30 7.45
N ASP A 115 6.37 -6.08 6.82
CA ASP A 115 6.03 -6.96 5.72
C ASP A 115 6.68 -8.33 5.95
N PRO A 116 6.41 -9.34 5.10
CA PRO A 116 7.00 -10.66 5.25
C PRO A 116 8.53 -10.70 5.14
N GLY A 117 9.18 -9.61 4.72
CA GLY A 117 10.63 -9.53 4.64
C GLY A 117 11.26 -8.94 5.89
N SER A 118 10.63 -7.93 6.50
CA SER A 118 11.21 -7.21 7.64
C SER A 118 10.22 -6.30 8.37
N VAL A 119 10.61 -5.87 9.57
CA VAL A 119 10.04 -4.72 10.27
C VAL A 119 11.02 -3.55 10.16
N SER A 120 10.58 -2.40 9.62
CA SER A 120 11.41 -1.22 9.45
C SER A 120 10.65 0.09 9.56
N TRP A 121 11.38 1.17 9.81
CA TRP A 121 10.88 2.53 9.61
C TRP A 121 11.16 2.95 8.17
N THR A 122 10.14 3.36 7.44
CA THR A 122 10.25 3.60 5.99
C THR A 122 9.33 4.71 5.50
N SER A 123 9.53 5.14 4.26
CA SER A 123 8.75 6.21 3.65
C SER A 123 7.36 5.77 3.24
N LYS A 124 6.45 6.73 3.10
CA LYS A 124 5.11 6.52 2.55
C LYS A 124 5.15 5.73 1.24
N ASP A 125 6.03 6.12 0.32
CA ASP A 125 6.12 5.50 -1.00
C ASP A 125 6.55 4.03 -0.88
N ALA A 126 7.49 3.74 0.02
CA ALA A 126 7.94 2.37 0.29
C ALA A 126 6.85 1.54 0.97
N VAL A 127 6.08 2.13 1.88
CA VAL A 127 4.90 1.48 2.47
C VAL A 127 3.87 1.16 1.39
N CYS A 128 3.51 2.10 0.51
CA CYS A 128 2.57 1.87 -0.58
C CYS A 128 3.06 0.78 -1.54
N ALA A 129 4.35 0.80 -1.91
CA ALA A 129 4.95 -0.22 -2.76
C ALA A 129 4.93 -1.61 -2.10
N SER A 130 5.33 -1.71 -0.84
CA SER A 130 5.30 -2.95 -0.06
C SER A 130 3.87 -3.47 0.08
N ARG A 131 2.89 -2.61 0.36
CA ARG A 131 1.48 -2.98 0.44
C ARG A 131 0.94 -3.52 -0.88
N ASN A 132 1.25 -2.87 -2.00
CA ASN A 132 0.85 -3.35 -3.33
C ASN A 132 1.39 -4.75 -3.63
N GLU A 133 2.63 -5.03 -3.23
CA GLU A 133 3.24 -6.35 -3.40
C GLU A 133 2.61 -7.40 -2.47
N MET A 134 2.30 -7.05 -1.22
CA MET A 134 1.58 -7.93 -0.30
C MET A 134 0.18 -8.29 -0.85
N THR A 135 -0.56 -7.30 -1.35
CA THR A 135 -1.87 -7.52 -1.99
C THR A 135 -1.75 -8.44 -3.20
N ARG A 136 -0.75 -8.22 -4.07
CA ARG A 136 -0.49 -9.10 -5.22
C ARG A 136 -0.21 -10.54 -4.82
N ARG A 137 0.44 -10.75 -3.66
CA ARG A 137 0.73 -12.08 -3.09
C ARG A 137 -0.39 -12.65 -2.22
N ASN A 138 -1.52 -11.96 -2.12
CA ASN A 138 -2.64 -12.32 -1.25
C ASN A 138 -2.23 -12.46 0.24
N ILE A 139 -1.32 -11.60 0.71
CA ILE A 139 -0.86 -11.56 2.10
C ILE A 139 -1.62 -10.44 2.82
N ALA A 140 -2.28 -10.78 3.93
CA ALA A 140 -3.09 -9.83 4.69
C ALA A 140 -4.09 -9.07 3.78
N PRO A 141 -4.96 -9.78 3.03
CA PRO A 141 -5.92 -9.12 2.15
C PRO A 141 -6.89 -8.27 2.97
N LEU A 142 -7.13 -7.04 2.51
CA LEU A 142 -8.13 -6.16 3.10
C LEU A 142 -9.38 -6.23 2.24
N VAL A 143 -10.52 -6.55 2.87
CA VAL A 143 -11.82 -6.52 2.20
C VAL A 143 -12.35 -5.09 2.24
N PRO A 144 -12.62 -4.44 1.08
CA PRO A 144 -13.20 -3.11 1.06
C PRO A 144 -14.50 -3.05 1.88
N GLY A 145 -14.61 -2.05 2.77
CA GLY A 145 -15.80 -1.85 3.61
C GLY A 145 -15.82 -2.62 4.93
N VAL A 146 -14.90 -3.56 5.16
CA VAL A 146 -14.76 -4.28 6.44
C VAL A 146 -13.65 -3.63 7.26
N ILE A 147 -13.93 -3.36 8.55
CA ILE A 147 -12.89 -2.92 9.49
C ILE A 147 -12.00 -4.13 9.77
N PRO A 148 -10.72 -4.11 9.38
CA PRO A 148 -9.86 -5.27 9.58
C PRO A 148 -9.56 -5.49 11.06
N ASP A 149 -9.45 -6.77 11.45
CA ASP A 149 -8.79 -7.12 12.70
C ASP A 149 -7.28 -6.89 12.54
N VAL A 150 -6.84 -5.70 12.94
CA VAL A 150 -5.46 -5.25 12.84
C VAL A 150 -4.51 -6.19 13.59
N ALA A 151 -4.91 -6.70 14.75
CA ALA A 151 -4.07 -7.58 15.55
C ALA A 151 -3.85 -8.92 14.82
N ALA A 152 -4.91 -9.48 14.24
CA ALA A 152 -4.81 -10.70 13.43
C ALA A 152 -3.95 -10.50 12.18
N LEU A 153 -4.09 -9.37 11.47
CA LEU A 153 -3.28 -9.06 10.29
C LEU A 153 -1.79 -8.92 10.63
N ILE A 154 -1.46 -8.16 11.68
CA ILE A 154 -0.08 -8.02 12.15
C ILE A 154 0.47 -9.39 12.55
N SER A 155 -0.33 -10.19 13.27
CA SER A 155 0.09 -11.55 13.65
C SER A 155 0.36 -12.42 12.44
N GLN A 156 -0.46 -12.32 11.39
CA GLN A 156 -0.26 -13.03 10.14
C GLN A 156 1.05 -12.57 9.45
N ILE A 157 1.27 -11.26 9.29
CA ILE A 157 2.47 -10.72 8.64
C ILE A 157 3.74 -11.17 9.37
N LEU A 158 3.76 -11.07 10.70
CA LEU A 158 4.88 -11.49 11.52
C LEU A 158 5.13 -12.99 11.42
N HIS A 159 4.08 -13.80 11.36
CA HIS A 159 4.21 -15.23 11.15
C HIS A 159 4.91 -15.55 9.82
N TRP A 160 4.48 -14.95 8.71
CA TRP A 160 5.15 -15.10 7.40
C TRP A 160 6.61 -14.64 7.43
N MET A 161 6.90 -13.55 8.14
CA MET A 161 8.26 -13.05 8.30
C MET A 161 9.15 -14.07 9.02
N LEU A 162 8.66 -14.66 10.11
CA LEU A 162 9.40 -15.65 10.89
C LEU A 162 9.56 -16.99 10.17
N GLU A 163 8.58 -17.39 9.34
CA GLU A 163 8.70 -18.58 8.48
C GLU A 163 9.71 -18.37 7.34
N GLY A 164 9.72 -17.19 6.73
CA GLY A 164 10.67 -16.82 5.68
C GLY A 164 12.13 -16.85 6.15
N GLU A 165 12.39 -16.41 7.37
CA GLU A 165 13.71 -16.49 8.00
C GLU A 165 14.16 -17.95 8.26
N GLN A 166 13.24 -18.85 8.59
CA GLN A 166 13.58 -20.27 8.78
C GLN A 166 13.83 -21.01 7.46
N SER A 167 13.13 -20.61 6.40
CA SER A 167 13.29 -21.19 5.06
C SER A 167 14.60 -20.73 4.38
N SER A 168 15.07 -19.52 4.72
CA SER A 168 16.36 -18.98 4.28
C SER A 168 17.54 -19.55 5.08
N LYS A 169 17.53 -20.87 5.37
CA LYS A 169 18.74 -21.58 5.79
C LYS A 169 19.86 -21.17 4.84
N PRO A 170 21.05 -20.82 5.36
CA PRO A 170 22.17 -20.42 4.52
C PRO A 170 22.33 -21.54 3.49
N ARG A 171 22.08 -21.20 2.23
CA ARG A 171 22.37 -22.07 1.09
C ARG A 171 23.82 -22.42 1.27
N ARG A 172 24.06 -23.58 1.90
CA ARG A 172 25.33 -24.03 2.45
C ARG A 172 26.31 -23.71 1.35
N GLU A 173 27.12 -22.67 1.60
CA GLU A 173 28.13 -22.21 0.68
C GLU A 173 28.90 -23.48 0.37
N ARG A 174 28.61 -24.05 -0.80
CA ARG A 174 29.23 -25.30 -1.23
C ARG A 174 30.68 -24.90 -1.23
N ARG A 175 31.42 -25.35 -0.22
CA ARG A 175 32.87 -25.30 -0.18
C ARG A 175 33.30 -25.89 -1.50
N MET A 176 33.54 -25.02 -2.47
CA MET A 176 34.28 -25.31 -3.68
C MET A 176 35.73 -25.43 -3.22
N GLY A 177 36.02 -26.50 -2.49
CA GLY A 177 37.35 -27.09 -2.42
C GLY A 177 37.56 -27.88 -3.70
N GLY A 178 37.54 -27.18 -4.83
CA GLY A 178 37.93 -27.69 -6.14
C GLY A 178 39.06 -26.81 -6.64
N PRO A 179 40.20 -27.38 -7.09
CA PRO A 179 41.37 -26.61 -7.50
C PRO A 179 41.02 -25.70 -8.69
N ALA A 180 41.51 -24.47 -8.62
CA ALA A 180 41.27 -23.41 -9.58
C ALA A 180 41.71 -23.82 -11.00
N PRO A 181 40.85 -23.72 -12.02
CA PRO A 181 41.31 -23.67 -13.39
C PRO A 181 41.96 -22.30 -13.62
N GLN A 182 43.25 -22.31 -13.91
CA GLN A 182 43.96 -21.15 -14.43
C GLN A 182 43.35 -20.79 -15.78
N HIS A 183 42.75 -19.61 -15.89
CA HIS A 183 42.47 -18.97 -17.17
C HIS A 183 42.92 -17.50 -17.11
N PRO A 184 43.45 -16.97 -18.24
CA PRO A 184 44.27 -15.78 -18.25
C PRO A 184 43.45 -14.49 -18.30
N ASP A 185 44.14 -13.42 -17.92
CA ASP A 185 43.74 -12.02 -18.00
C ASP A 185 42.93 -11.67 -19.25
N ALA A 186 41.74 -11.11 -19.02
CA ALA A 186 41.06 -10.25 -19.97
C ALA A 186 40.21 -9.22 -19.22
N GLY A 187 40.77 -8.00 -19.15
CA GLY A 187 40.09 -6.74 -19.47
C GLY A 187 38.75 -6.43 -18.79
N GLY A 188 38.78 -5.37 -17.98
CA GLY A 188 37.61 -4.84 -17.28
C GLY A 188 36.39 -4.57 -18.15
N ALA A 189 35.22 -4.82 -17.55
CA ALA A 189 33.96 -4.19 -17.93
C ALA A 189 33.10 -4.03 -16.67
N SER A 190 33.11 -2.80 -16.14
CA SER A 190 32.28 -2.33 -15.05
C SER A 190 30.79 -2.54 -15.39
N ARG A 191 30.07 -3.25 -14.51
CA ARG A 191 28.60 -3.35 -14.58
C ARG A 191 27.97 -1.97 -14.41
N PRO A 192 27.06 -1.53 -15.29
CA PRO A 192 26.28 -0.33 -15.03
C PRO A 192 25.15 -0.67 -14.05
N THR A 193 25.24 -0.14 -12.83
CA THR A 193 24.09 0.06 -11.94
C THR A 193 23.08 0.96 -12.66
N GLY A 194 22.01 0.37 -13.17
CA GLY A 194 20.89 1.07 -13.77
C GLY A 194 20.15 1.91 -12.73
N ARG A 195 20.59 3.16 -12.54
CA ARG A 195 19.76 4.23 -11.99
C ARG A 195 18.85 4.70 -13.12
N TYR A 196 17.58 4.32 -13.07
CA TYR A 196 16.56 5.03 -13.84
C TYR A 196 16.26 6.35 -13.12
N PRO A 197 16.34 7.51 -13.80
CA PRO A 197 15.70 8.72 -13.30
C PRO A 197 14.18 8.57 -13.45
N ILE A 198 13.48 8.69 -12.32
CA ILE A 198 12.03 8.84 -12.26
C ILE A 198 11.68 10.16 -12.97
N PRO A 199 10.72 10.19 -13.92
CA PRO A 199 10.19 11.44 -14.43
C PRO A 199 9.31 12.08 -13.35
N ALA A 200 9.67 13.29 -12.93
CA ALA A 200 8.78 14.15 -12.18
C ALA A 200 7.61 14.57 -13.07
N ALA A 201 6.39 14.11 -12.76
CA ALA A 201 5.17 14.72 -13.28
C ALA A 201 3.95 14.36 -12.41
N THR A 202 3.56 15.31 -11.57
CA THR A 202 2.14 15.62 -11.33
C THR A 202 2.06 17.11 -11.05
N LEU A 203 2.06 17.89 -12.13
CA LEU A 203 1.49 19.24 -12.11
C LEU A 203 -0.03 19.08 -12.04
N PRO A 204 -0.73 19.85 -11.19
CA PRO A 204 -2.18 19.90 -11.23
C PRO A 204 -2.66 20.50 -12.55
N LEU A 205 -3.69 19.86 -13.08
CA LEU A 205 -4.44 20.20 -14.27
C LEU A 205 -5.29 21.45 -13.99
N ASP A 206 -4.69 22.63 -14.06
CA ASP A 206 -5.47 23.87 -14.21
C ASP A 206 -5.87 24.02 -15.68
N GLY A 207 -7.19 24.07 -15.90
CA GLY A 207 -7.80 24.15 -17.22
C GLY A 207 -7.45 25.46 -17.96
N PRO A 208 -7.73 25.53 -19.27
CA PRO A 208 -7.49 26.75 -20.03
C PRO A 208 -8.46 27.83 -19.56
N THR A 209 -7.97 28.73 -18.69
CA THR A 209 -8.61 30.01 -18.47
C THR A 209 -8.51 30.80 -19.76
N ARG A 210 -9.63 30.82 -20.48
CA ARG A 210 -9.98 31.72 -21.56
C ARG A 210 -9.34 33.11 -21.35
N PRO A 211 -8.61 33.68 -22.32
CA PRO A 211 -8.18 35.07 -22.19
C PRO A 211 -9.43 35.94 -22.21
N SER A 212 -9.80 36.42 -21.03
CA SER A 212 -10.78 37.47 -20.85
C SER A 212 -10.16 38.75 -21.37
N TYR A 213 -10.76 39.32 -22.41
CA TYR A 213 -10.44 40.63 -22.94
C TYR A 213 -10.84 41.69 -21.91
N ALA A 214 -10.01 41.87 -20.89
CA ALA A 214 -10.14 42.96 -19.93
C ALA A 214 -9.66 44.25 -20.62
N SER A 215 -10.65 44.99 -21.09
CA SER A 215 -10.55 46.39 -21.46
C SER A 215 -10.12 47.22 -20.24
N HIS A 216 -8.82 47.47 -20.12
CA HIS A 216 -8.26 48.65 -19.46
C HIS A 216 -7.63 49.47 -20.60
N GLY A 217 -8.13 50.64 -20.99
CA GLY A 217 -8.71 51.68 -20.15
C GLY A 217 -7.57 52.48 -19.52
N GLY A 218 -7.04 53.43 -20.28
CA GLY A 218 -6.21 54.53 -19.76
C GLY A 218 -4.70 54.34 -19.88
N GLN A 219 -4.14 54.60 -21.06
CA GLN A 219 -2.77 55.12 -21.15
C GLN A 219 -2.74 56.34 -22.07
N HIS A 220 -2.07 57.35 -21.55
CA HIS A 220 -1.90 58.69 -22.08
C HIS A 220 -1.36 58.68 -23.53
N PRO A 221 -1.68 59.72 -24.32
CA PRO A 221 -0.99 59.94 -25.58
C PRO A 221 0.51 60.16 -25.29
N PRO A 222 1.44 59.38 -25.87
CA PRO A 222 2.83 59.77 -25.84
C PRO A 222 2.96 61.04 -26.68
N ASP A 223 3.62 62.02 -26.09
CA ASP A 223 4.00 63.27 -26.74
C ASP A 223 4.54 63.02 -28.14
N VAL A 224 4.01 63.80 -29.06
CA VAL A 224 4.50 64.02 -30.42
C VAL A 224 5.88 64.67 -30.30
N PHE A 225 6.91 63.87 -30.01
CA PHE A 225 8.28 64.25 -30.30
C PHE A 225 8.50 64.08 -31.79
N GLY A 226 8.77 65.21 -32.44
CA GLY A 226 8.92 65.34 -33.89
C GLY A 226 9.94 64.36 -34.49
N PRO A 227 9.88 64.16 -35.83
CA PRO A 227 10.81 63.29 -36.53
C PRO A 227 12.24 63.72 -36.17
N PRO A 228 13.10 62.82 -35.63
CA PRO A 228 14.50 63.13 -35.57
C PRO A 228 14.93 63.40 -37.01
N GLN A 229 15.50 64.58 -37.26
CA GLN A 229 16.15 64.87 -38.52
C GLN A 229 17.29 63.86 -38.68
N THR A 230 16.99 62.76 -39.35
CA THR A 230 17.98 61.77 -39.77
C THR A 230 18.87 62.47 -40.78
N ALA A 231 20.03 62.89 -40.29
CA ALA A 231 21.15 63.27 -41.14
C ALA A 231 21.30 62.18 -42.22
N LEU A 232 21.26 62.62 -43.48
CA LEU A 232 21.43 61.76 -44.65
C LEU A 232 22.69 60.90 -44.44
N PRO A 233 22.57 59.56 -44.41
CA PRO A 233 23.74 58.71 -44.30
C PRO A 233 24.64 59.02 -45.50
N GLY A 234 25.91 59.34 -45.21
CA GLY A 234 26.93 59.55 -46.23
C GLY A 234 26.99 58.33 -47.17
N PRO A 235 27.45 58.51 -48.42
CA PRO A 235 27.48 57.45 -49.42
C PRO A 235 28.31 56.26 -48.90
N VAL A 236 27.61 55.22 -48.46
CA VAL A 236 28.20 53.96 -48.02
C VAL A 236 28.93 53.35 -49.21
N SER A 237 30.20 52.98 -49.01
CA SER A 237 31.03 52.41 -50.07
C SER A 237 30.34 51.17 -50.65
N TYR A 238 30.48 50.93 -51.95
CA TYR A 238 29.94 49.73 -52.59
C TYR A 238 30.44 48.45 -51.91
N GLU A 239 31.70 48.46 -51.47
CA GLU A 239 32.34 47.34 -50.78
C GLU A 239 31.69 47.03 -49.42
N GLU A 240 31.31 48.06 -48.65
CA GLU A 240 30.61 47.88 -47.37
C GLU A 240 29.22 47.26 -47.55
N ARG A 241 28.51 47.64 -48.62
CA ARG A 241 27.21 47.03 -48.97
C ARG A 241 27.37 45.56 -49.38
N CYS A 242 28.42 45.22 -50.13
CA CYS A 242 28.72 43.83 -50.48
C CYS A 242 29.05 42.99 -49.25
N ASN A 243 29.87 43.49 -48.33
CA ASN A 243 30.21 42.79 -47.09
C ASN A 243 28.98 42.60 -46.19
N GLN A 244 28.14 43.63 -46.05
CA GLN A 244 26.90 43.53 -45.28
C GLN A 244 25.91 42.51 -45.89
N ALA A 245 25.82 42.44 -47.22
CA ALA A 245 24.99 41.45 -47.91
C ALA A 245 25.51 40.01 -47.69
N LEU A 246 26.83 39.80 -47.76
CA LEU A 246 27.46 38.51 -47.46
C LEU A 246 27.21 38.08 -46.01
N ASP A 247 27.38 38.98 -45.04
CA ASP A 247 27.08 38.71 -43.63
C ASP A 247 25.59 38.39 -43.41
N GLY A 248 24.70 39.08 -44.13
CA GLY A 248 23.27 38.79 -44.17
C GLY A 248 23.00 37.36 -44.65
N MET A 249 23.58 36.97 -45.79
CA MET A 249 23.45 35.62 -46.34
C MET A 249 24.01 34.55 -45.40
N GLN A 250 25.17 34.78 -44.80
CA GLN A 250 25.77 33.83 -43.85
C GLN A 250 24.91 33.66 -42.59
N ARG A 251 24.33 34.75 -42.06
CA ARG A 251 23.38 34.69 -40.94
C ARG A 251 22.12 33.94 -41.32
N ALA A 252 21.56 34.19 -42.51
CA ALA A 252 20.40 33.48 -43.02
C ALA A 252 20.67 31.96 -43.15
N LEU A 253 21.83 31.58 -43.69
CA LEU A 253 22.22 30.17 -43.82
C LEU A 253 22.37 29.49 -42.44
N LYS A 254 22.99 30.15 -41.46
CA LYS A 254 23.09 29.63 -40.09
C LYS A 254 21.71 29.49 -39.43
N ALA A 255 20.83 30.45 -39.63
CA ALA A 255 19.45 30.41 -39.12
C ALA A 255 18.66 29.24 -39.75
N GLU A 256 18.81 29.02 -41.06
CA GLU A 256 18.21 27.90 -41.78
C GLU A 256 18.73 26.55 -41.24
N GLN A 257 20.05 26.40 -41.06
CA GLN A 257 20.64 25.19 -40.49
C GLN A 257 20.13 24.91 -39.07
N LYS A 258 20.02 25.94 -38.23
CA LYS A 258 19.47 25.83 -36.88
C LYS A 258 18.00 25.39 -36.92
N SER A 259 17.18 26.01 -37.78
CA SER A 259 15.78 25.63 -37.99
C SER A 259 15.65 24.18 -38.44
N LYS A 260 16.50 23.72 -39.37
CA LYS A 260 16.53 22.33 -39.83
C LYS A 260 16.92 21.34 -38.72
N GLN A 261 17.84 21.71 -37.83
CA GLN A 261 18.18 20.89 -36.67
C GLN A 261 17.03 20.81 -35.67
N GLU A 262 16.37 21.94 -35.39
CA GLU A 262 15.21 21.98 -34.50
C GLU A 262 14.05 21.13 -35.03
N LEU A 263 13.76 21.21 -36.34
CA LEU A 263 12.75 20.36 -36.99
C LEU A 263 13.07 18.86 -36.85
N ARG A 264 14.35 18.47 -36.94
CA ARG A 264 14.77 17.08 -36.75
C ARG A 264 14.58 16.62 -35.30
N LEU A 265 14.85 17.49 -34.31
CA LEU A 265 14.60 17.19 -32.90
C LEU A 265 13.11 17.03 -32.63
N LYS A 266 12.28 17.98 -33.09
CA LYS A 266 10.82 17.92 -32.98
C LYS A 266 10.23 16.69 -33.66
N ALA A 267 10.76 16.27 -34.80
CA ALA A 267 10.34 15.03 -35.47
C ALA A 267 10.64 13.76 -34.63
N ARG A 268 11.80 13.73 -33.94
CA ARG A 268 12.15 12.61 -33.03
C ARG A 268 11.28 12.61 -31.78
N GLU A 269 11.00 13.78 -31.21
CA GLU A 269 10.08 13.93 -30.07
C GLU A 269 8.67 13.45 -30.45
N LEU A 270 8.15 13.88 -31.61
CA LEU A 270 6.85 13.43 -32.11
C LEU A 270 6.80 11.90 -32.29
N ALA A 271 7.86 11.29 -32.83
CA ALA A 271 7.94 9.84 -32.96
C ALA A 271 7.96 9.14 -31.59
N SER A 272 8.64 9.71 -30.59
CA SER A 272 8.64 9.19 -29.21
C SER A 272 7.25 9.28 -28.58
N VAL A 273 6.55 10.42 -28.74
CA VAL A 273 5.19 10.61 -28.23
C VAL A 273 4.22 9.61 -28.87
N LYS A 274 4.26 9.44 -30.20
CA LYS A 274 3.43 8.44 -30.90
C LYS A 274 3.68 7.01 -30.43
N LYS A 275 4.94 6.66 -30.11
CA LYS A 275 5.26 5.36 -29.54
C LYS A 275 4.62 5.18 -28.16
N LYS A 276 4.76 6.18 -27.28
CA LYS A 276 4.16 6.16 -25.93
C LYS A 276 2.63 6.11 -25.99
N GLU A 277 2.01 6.83 -26.92
CA GLU A 277 0.57 6.79 -27.17
C GLU A 277 0.10 5.38 -27.55
N LYS A 278 0.80 4.71 -28.47
CA LYS A 278 0.49 3.31 -28.84
C LYS A 278 0.63 2.35 -27.67
N GLU A 279 1.67 2.51 -26.84
CA GLU A 279 1.87 1.71 -25.62
C GLU A 279 0.73 1.96 -24.60
N ALA A 280 0.32 3.21 -24.41
CA ALA A 280 -0.78 3.57 -23.52
C ALA A 280 -2.12 2.99 -24.00
N ILE A 281 -2.42 3.05 -25.30
CA ILE A 281 -3.62 2.42 -25.89
C ILE A 281 -3.58 0.90 -25.68
N GLY A 282 -2.43 0.26 -25.90
CA GLY A 282 -2.25 -1.17 -25.66
C GLY A 282 -2.50 -1.57 -24.21
N MET A 283 -1.98 -0.79 -23.25
CA MET A 283 -2.23 -0.99 -21.83
C MET A 283 -3.72 -0.79 -21.48
N SER A 284 -4.37 0.22 -22.04
CA SER A 284 -5.82 0.46 -21.84
C SER A 284 -6.66 -0.74 -22.28
N TYR A 285 -6.32 -1.35 -23.42
CA TYR A 285 -7.01 -2.55 -23.90
C TYR A 285 -6.83 -3.75 -22.96
N LEU A 286 -5.61 -3.95 -22.43
CA LEU A 286 -5.34 -5.01 -21.46
C LEU A 286 -6.12 -4.81 -20.16
N TYR A 287 -6.20 -3.58 -19.66
CA TYR A 287 -7.01 -3.27 -18.48
C TYR A 287 -8.49 -3.53 -18.71
N GLN A 288 -9.04 -3.10 -19.85
CA GLN A 288 -10.44 -3.34 -20.18
C GLN A 288 -10.76 -4.83 -20.31
N LYS A 289 -9.87 -5.61 -20.94
CA LYS A 289 -10.02 -7.07 -21.00
C LYS A 289 -10.00 -7.69 -19.60
N ARG A 290 -9.09 -7.26 -18.75
CA ARG A 290 -8.98 -7.78 -17.38
C ARG A 290 -10.20 -7.42 -16.54
N GLU A 291 -10.74 -6.22 -16.71
CA GLU A 291 -11.99 -5.79 -16.08
C GLU A 291 -13.16 -6.69 -16.50
N GLN A 292 -13.31 -6.98 -17.80
CA GLN A 292 -14.34 -7.91 -18.29
C GLN A 292 -14.21 -9.31 -17.69
N GLU A 293 -12.98 -9.85 -17.59
CA GLU A 293 -12.72 -11.14 -16.95
C GLU A 293 -13.13 -11.15 -15.46
N LEU A 294 -12.84 -10.07 -14.73
CA LEU A 294 -13.20 -9.93 -13.32
C LEU A 294 -14.72 -9.82 -13.13
N VAL A 295 -15.41 -9.06 -13.99
CA VAL A 295 -16.88 -8.97 -13.98
C VAL A 295 -17.51 -10.33 -14.26
N ALA A 296 -17.01 -11.08 -15.24
CA ALA A 296 -17.49 -12.42 -15.53
C ALA A 296 -17.24 -13.40 -14.36
N ALA A 297 -16.07 -13.33 -13.72
CA ALA A 297 -15.75 -14.15 -12.56
C ALA A 297 -16.65 -13.82 -11.35
N LEU A 298 -16.97 -12.55 -11.13
CA LEU A 298 -17.88 -12.10 -10.08
C LEU A 298 -19.30 -12.64 -10.31
N ALA A 299 -19.84 -12.50 -11.53
CA ALA A 299 -21.15 -13.05 -11.88
C ALA A 299 -21.22 -14.58 -11.68
N ALA A 300 -20.17 -15.32 -12.04
CA ALA A 300 -20.09 -16.75 -11.80
C ALA A 300 -19.99 -17.11 -10.30
N ALA A 301 -19.37 -16.27 -9.48
CA ALA A 301 -19.34 -16.44 -8.03
C ALA A 301 -20.71 -16.18 -7.38
N GLU A 302 -21.40 -15.12 -7.81
CA GLU A 302 -22.77 -14.81 -7.36
C GLU A 302 -23.75 -15.93 -7.72
N GLN A 303 -23.66 -16.48 -8.93
CA GLN A 303 -24.50 -17.60 -9.35
C GLN A 303 -24.28 -18.85 -8.49
N ARG A 304 -23.01 -19.19 -8.17
CA ARG A 304 -22.68 -20.31 -7.28
C ARG A 304 -23.22 -20.09 -5.87
N SER A 305 -22.98 -18.91 -5.30
CA SER A 305 -23.49 -18.55 -3.97
C SER A 305 -25.02 -18.60 -3.91
N SER A 306 -25.70 -18.12 -4.96
CA SER A 306 -27.16 -18.22 -5.06
C SER A 306 -27.65 -19.68 -5.10
N ALA A 307 -26.95 -20.55 -5.84
CA ALA A 307 -27.31 -21.97 -5.91
C ALA A 307 -27.13 -22.67 -4.54
N GLU A 308 -26.02 -22.42 -3.85
CA GLU A 308 -25.76 -22.93 -2.50
C GLU A 308 -26.83 -22.45 -1.50
N LEU A 309 -27.21 -21.17 -1.55
CA LEU A 309 -28.28 -20.64 -0.70
C LEU A 309 -29.64 -21.29 -0.97
N GLN A 310 -29.94 -21.61 -2.22
CA GLN A 310 -31.17 -22.34 -2.57
C GLN A 310 -31.15 -23.78 -2.01
N GLU A 311 -30.01 -24.46 -2.08
CA GLU A 311 -29.83 -25.79 -1.48
C GLU A 311 -30.00 -25.78 0.04
N ILE A 312 -29.40 -24.79 0.73
CA ILE A 312 -29.55 -24.61 2.18
C ILE A 312 -31.02 -24.34 2.54
N ARG A 313 -31.73 -23.51 1.76
CA ARG A 313 -33.16 -23.27 1.97
C ARG A 313 -34.00 -24.53 1.78
N ALA A 314 -33.70 -25.33 0.75
CA ALA A 314 -34.40 -26.58 0.48
C ALA A 314 -34.20 -27.60 1.62
N THR A 315 -32.96 -27.79 2.07
CA THR A 315 -32.60 -28.70 3.17
C THR A 315 -33.22 -28.25 4.49
N THR A 316 -33.17 -26.96 4.81
CA THR A 316 -33.81 -26.39 6.01
C THR A 316 -35.33 -26.62 5.99
N SER A 317 -35.97 -26.41 4.84
CA SER A 317 -37.42 -26.63 4.67
C SER A 317 -37.80 -28.11 4.80
N ALA A 318 -36.93 -29.03 4.37
CA ALA A 318 -37.13 -30.47 4.56
C ALA A 318 -36.99 -30.87 6.04
N LEU A 319 -35.98 -30.35 6.73
CA LEU A 319 -35.77 -30.60 8.16
C LEU A 319 -36.91 -30.04 9.01
N GLN A 320 -37.42 -28.85 8.68
CA GLN A 320 -38.55 -28.25 9.36
C GLN A 320 -39.82 -29.10 9.22
N ARG A 321 -40.10 -29.63 8.02
CA ARG A 321 -41.21 -30.57 7.80
C ARG A 321 -41.04 -31.85 8.61
N LYS A 322 -39.83 -32.43 8.62
CA LYS A 322 -39.53 -33.63 9.42
C LYS A 322 -39.75 -33.39 10.91
N ALA A 323 -39.26 -32.26 11.44
CA ALA A 323 -39.45 -31.88 12.83
C ALA A 323 -40.93 -31.68 13.19
N GLN A 324 -41.73 -31.12 12.27
CA GLN A 324 -43.17 -30.96 12.46
C GLN A 324 -43.89 -32.31 12.53
N ILE A 325 -43.56 -33.25 11.63
CA ILE A 325 -44.10 -34.62 11.65
C ILE A 325 -43.76 -35.30 12.98
N THR A 326 -42.49 -35.27 13.39
CA THR A 326 -42.07 -35.85 14.67
C THR A 326 -42.81 -35.23 15.86
N ARG A 327 -43.06 -33.92 15.86
CA ARG A 327 -43.88 -33.28 16.90
C ARG A 327 -45.30 -33.82 16.92
N GLN A 328 -45.95 -33.95 15.77
CA GLN A 328 -47.30 -34.52 15.67
C GLN A 328 -47.34 -35.98 16.16
N ASP A 329 -46.34 -36.78 15.80
CA ASP A 329 -46.21 -38.17 16.26
C ASP A 329 -46.05 -38.24 17.79
N THR A 330 -45.17 -37.39 18.35
CA THR A 330 -45.00 -37.32 19.82
C THR A 330 -46.25 -36.87 20.55
N GLN A 331 -47.01 -35.91 20.00
CA GLN A 331 -48.29 -35.49 20.56
C GLN A 331 -49.30 -36.62 20.56
N SER A 332 -49.40 -37.35 19.45
CA SER A 332 -50.30 -38.51 19.31
C SER A 332 -49.93 -39.62 20.30
N ALA A 333 -48.64 -39.88 20.50
CA ALA A 333 -48.15 -40.83 21.49
C ALA A 333 -48.47 -40.39 22.93
N ILE A 334 -48.30 -39.10 23.26
CA ILE A 334 -48.67 -38.54 24.57
C ILE A 334 -50.16 -38.72 24.82
N GLU A 335 -51.02 -38.43 23.83
CA GLU A 335 -52.47 -38.65 23.95
C GLU A 335 -52.81 -40.12 24.16
N GLN A 336 -52.12 -41.04 23.48
CA GLN A 336 -52.33 -42.48 23.66
C GLN A 336 -51.95 -42.94 25.07
N VAL A 337 -50.81 -42.47 25.61
CA VAL A 337 -50.40 -42.75 27.00
C VAL A 337 -51.42 -42.18 27.98
N ARG A 338 -51.92 -40.96 27.75
CA ARG A 338 -52.95 -40.36 28.60
C ARG A 338 -54.23 -41.19 28.62
N ARG A 339 -54.66 -41.74 27.47
CA ARG A 339 -55.83 -42.64 27.39
C ARG A 339 -55.61 -43.93 28.17
N SER A 340 -54.43 -44.55 28.05
CA SER A 340 -54.14 -45.78 28.80
C SER A 340 -54.03 -45.53 30.31
N GLU A 341 -53.52 -44.37 30.74
CA GLU A 341 -53.55 -43.96 32.15
C GLU A 341 -54.98 -43.77 32.67
N GLU A 342 -55.87 -43.15 31.89
CA GLU A 342 -57.30 -43.00 32.22
C GLU A 342 -58.00 -44.36 32.35
N GLU A 343 -57.72 -45.30 31.44
CA GLU A 343 -58.23 -46.68 31.49
C GLU A 343 -57.72 -47.44 32.72
N LEU A 344 -56.42 -47.35 33.02
CA LEU A 344 -55.84 -47.96 34.23
C LEU A 344 -56.47 -47.40 35.51
N ALA A 345 -56.69 -46.09 35.58
CA ALA A 345 -57.35 -45.45 36.71
C ALA A 345 -58.83 -45.87 36.83
N ALA A 346 -59.52 -46.16 35.73
CA ALA A 346 -60.87 -46.73 35.76
C ALA A 346 -60.88 -48.16 36.32
N ILE A 347 -59.97 -49.01 35.83
CA ILE A 347 -59.81 -50.39 36.31
C ILE A 347 -59.47 -50.42 37.81
N GLN A 348 -58.55 -49.57 38.27
CA GLN A 348 -58.19 -49.49 39.69
C GLN A 348 -59.37 -49.09 40.58
N ARG A 349 -60.21 -48.16 40.11
CA ARG A 349 -61.46 -47.80 40.82
C ARG A 349 -62.43 -48.98 40.89
N GLU A 350 -62.55 -49.75 39.81
CA GLU A 350 -63.40 -50.95 39.79
C GLU A 350 -62.89 -52.04 40.74
N ILE A 351 -61.58 -52.32 40.74
CA ILE A 351 -60.94 -53.25 41.69
C ILE A 351 -61.22 -52.82 43.13
N SER A 352 -61.05 -51.53 43.44
CA SER A 352 -61.30 -50.99 44.78
C SER A 352 -62.78 -51.17 45.20
N ASN A 353 -63.71 -50.96 44.28
CA ASN A 353 -65.14 -51.18 44.51
C ASN A 353 -65.47 -52.67 44.72
N LEU A 354 -64.82 -53.58 44.00
CA LEU A 354 -65.00 -55.02 44.21
C LEU A 354 -64.44 -55.47 45.57
N GLN A 355 -63.27 -54.95 45.96
CA GLN A 355 -62.65 -55.23 47.26
C GLN A 355 -63.53 -54.74 48.43
N SER A 356 -64.16 -53.57 48.31
CA SER A 356 -65.09 -53.08 49.34
C SER A 356 -66.34 -53.96 49.45
N ARG A 357 -66.90 -54.43 48.33
CA ARG A 357 -68.03 -55.36 48.32
C ARG A 357 -67.70 -56.71 48.97
N ILE A 358 -66.50 -57.25 48.71
CA ILE A 358 -66.04 -58.50 49.33
C ILE A 358 -65.90 -58.31 50.84
N SER A 359 -65.40 -57.17 51.30
CA SER A 359 -65.19 -56.89 52.74
C SER A 359 -66.50 -56.73 53.54
N HIS A 360 -67.65 -56.56 52.87
CA HIS A 360 -68.97 -56.44 53.48
C HIS A 360 -69.77 -57.75 53.52
N HIS A 361 -69.29 -58.79 52.84
CA HIS A 361 -69.81 -60.16 52.93
C HIS A 361 -69.01 -60.97 53.94
#